data_AF-A0A497BBF4-F1
#
_entry.id   AF-A0A497BBF4-F1
#
_cell.length_a   1.000
_cell.length_b   1.000
_cell.length_c   1.000
_cell.angle_alpha   90.00
_cell.angle_beta   90.00
_cell.angle_gamma   90.00
#
_symmetry.space_group_name_H-M   'P 1'
#
loop_
_entity.id
_entity.type
_entity.pdbx_description
1 polymer ?
#
loop_
_entity_poly.entity_id
_entity_poly.type
_entity_poly.pdbx_seq_one_letter_code
_entity_poly.pdbx_strand_id
1 'polypeptide(L)'
;MAEEIILLLLVGGRGQSEVERVLDGAHRAAARDLLELLLRTGLIGRAVVATDDLAWGDTLADTPVEVNFDPPGETFHFGRRLAELIERYNARRVLYSGGASAPLLNFERWA
;
A
#
# COMPACT_ATOMS: atom_id res chain seq x y z
N MET A 1 -6.42 1.95 26.15
CA MET A 1 -5.96 1.08 25.06
C MET A 1 -5.10 1.94 24.15
N ALA A 2 -3.92 1.46 23.71
CA ALA A 2 -3.10 2.22 22.77
C ALA A 2 -3.81 2.28 21.41
N GLU A 3 -3.78 3.43 20.73
CA GLU A 3 -4.30 3.53 19.36
C GLU A 3 -3.47 2.64 18.43
N GLU A 4 -4.16 1.88 17.58
CA GLU A 4 -3.61 0.95 16.59
C GLU A 4 -2.95 1.70 15.42
N ILE A 5 -1.84 1.16 14.90
CA ILE A 5 -1.19 1.71 13.69
C ILE A 5 -1.90 1.14 12.46
N ILE A 6 -2.38 2.04 11.60
CA ILE A 6 -2.93 1.70 10.29
C ILE A 6 -1.84 1.90 9.22
N LEU A 7 -1.52 0.84 8.49
CA LEU A 7 -0.69 0.91 7.30
C LEU A 7 -1.54 1.36 6.11
N LEU A 8 -1.13 2.44 5.44
CA LEU A 8 -1.65 2.86 4.14
C LEU A 8 -0.55 2.67 3.09
N LEU A 9 -0.68 1.63 2.26
CA LEU A 9 0.27 1.30 1.20
C LEU A 9 -0.32 1.72 -0.15
N LEU A 10 0.22 2.77 -0.78
CA LEU A 10 -0.26 3.25 -2.08
C LEU A 10 0.62 2.69 -3.20
N VAL A 11 0.00 1.98 -4.15
CA VAL A 11 0.67 1.28 -5.25
C VAL A 11 -0.09 1.52 -6.54
N GLY A 12 0.47 2.30 -7.47
CA GLY A 12 -0.20 2.58 -8.73
C GLY A 12 0.40 3.81 -9.43
N GLY A 13 -0.33 4.34 -10.42
CA GLY A 13 -0.07 5.65 -11.03
C GLY A 13 1.07 5.67 -12.05
N ARG A 14 1.15 4.67 -12.93
CA ARG A 14 2.32 4.49 -13.81
C ARG A 14 1.97 4.43 -15.30
N GLY A 15 2.96 4.80 -16.11
CA GLY A 15 2.78 5.04 -17.54
C GLY A 15 2.71 3.77 -18.39
N GLN A 16 2.41 3.98 -19.67
CA GLN A 16 2.04 2.90 -20.60
C GLN A 16 3.22 2.42 -21.47
N SER A 17 4.45 2.89 -21.22
CA SER A 17 5.62 2.38 -21.93
C SER A 17 6.02 0.99 -21.44
N GLU A 18 6.82 0.28 -22.24
CA GLU A 18 7.34 -1.04 -21.87
C GLU A 18 8.22 -0.99 -20.62
N VAL A 19 9.09 0.04 -20.52
CA VAL A 19 9.97 0.24 -19.37
C VAL A 19 9.16 0.49 -18.09
N GLU A 20 8.10 1.30 -18.19
CA GLU A 20 7.20 1.54 -17.06
C GLU A 20 6.52 0.24 -16.63
N ARG A 21 5.95 -0.54 -17.57
CA ARG A 21 5.32 -1.83 -17.23
C ARG A 21 6.25 -2.81 -16.52
N VAL A 22 7.52 -2.88 -16.92
CA VAL A 22 8.52 -3.73 -16.25
C VAL A 22 8.78 -3.23 -14.83
N LEU A 23 8.97 -1.92 -14.66
CA LEU A 23 9.14 -1.31 -13.35
C LEU A 23 7.91 -1.51 -12.46
N ASP A 24 6.69 -1.46 -13.01
CA ASP A 24 5.45 -1.71 -12.26
C ASP A 24 5.45 -3.09 -11.62
N GLY A 25 5.92 -4.11 -12.35
CA GLY A 25 6.08 -5.46 -11.82
C GLY A 25 6.99 -5.50 -10.59
N ALA A 26 8.16 -4.85 -10.69
CA ALA A 26 9.11 -4.79 -9.57
C ALA A 26 8.53 -4.04 -8.36
N HIS A 27 7.77 -2.96 -8.60
CA HIS A 27 7.15 -2.19 -7.52
C HIS A 27 6.01 -2.94 -6.83
N ARG A 28 5.19 -3.69 -7.58
CA ARG A 28 4.16 -4.56 -7.00
C ARG A 28 4.78 -5.68 -6.17
N ALA A 29 5.87 -6.27 -6.63
CA ALA A 29 6.61 -7.27 -5.87
C ALA A 29 7.18 -6.68 -4.57
N ALA A 30 7.86 -5.54 -4.65
CA ALA A 30 8.39 -4.84 -3.48
C ALA A 30 7.29 -4.42 -2.49
N ALA A 31 6.12 -4.04 -2.98
CA ALA A 31 4.97 -3.68 -2.15
C ALA A 31 4.45 -4.87 -1.37
N ARG A 32 4.32 -6.03 -2.04
CA ARG A 32 3.91 -7.28 -1.40
C ARG A 32 4.92 -7.72 -0.34
N ASP A 33 6.22 -7.68 -0.66
CA ASP A 33 7.29 -8.03 0.29
C ASP A 33 7.25 -7.14 1.54
N LEU A 34 7.10 -5.82 1.35
CA LEU A 34 6.99 -4.86 2.46
C LEU A 34 5.74 -5.12 3.30
N LEU A 35 4.60 -5.36 2.64
CA LEU A 35 3.33 -5.64 3.31
C LEU A 35 3.43 -6.89 4.19
N GLU A 36 3.91 -8.01 3.62
CA GLU A 36 4.10 -9.27 4.34
C GLU A 36 5.08 -9.11 5.51
N LEU A 37 6.16 -8.34 5.30
CA LEU A 37 7.13 -8.05 6.36
C LEU A 37 6.51 -7.23 7.50
N LEU A 38 5.77 -6.17 7.21
CA LEU A 38 5.12 -5.32 8.21
C LEU A 38 4.04 -6.06 8.98
N LEU A 39 3.23 -6.89 8.31
CA LEU A 39 2.23 -7.74 8.97
C LEU A 39 2.88 -8.71 9.98
N ARG A 40 4.05 -9.25 9.66
CA ARG A 40 4.80 -10.14 10.57
C ARG A 40 5.33 -9.46 11.82
N THR A 41 5.49 -8.13 11.83
CA THR A 41 5.98 -7.40 13.02
C THR A 41 4.97 -7.36 14.16
N GLY A 42 3.67 -7.53 13.86
CA GLY A 42 2.59 -7.33 14.82
C GLY A 42 2.36 -5.86 15.23
N LEU A 43 3.11 -4.91 14.68
CA LEU A 43 2.92 -3.46 14.94
C LEU A 43 1.71 -2.90 14.20
N ILE A 44 1.42 -3.46 13.02
CA ILE A 44 0.30 -3.06 12.18
C ILE A 44 -0.93 -3.85 12.62
N GLY A 45 -1.94 -3.13 13.08
CA GLY A 45 -3.20 -3.80 13.43
C GLY A 45 -4.26 -3.70 12.33
N ARG A 46 -4.12 -2.75 11.39
CA ARG A 46 -4.87 -2.75 10.13
C ARG A 46 -3.99 -2.34 8.95
N ALA A 47 -4.11 -3.04 7.82
CA ALA A 47 -3.43 -2.71 6.58
C ALA A 47 -4.43 -2.43 5.46
N VAL A 48 -4.21 -1.32 4.75
CA VAL A 48 -4.96 -0.93 3.56
C VAL A 48 -4.00 -0.76 2.39
N VAL A 49 -4.27 -1.43 1.28
CA VAL A 49 -3.54 -1.28 0.02
C VAL A 49 -4.42 -0.49 -0.94
N ALA A 50 -3.99 0.70 -1.33
CA ALA A 50 -4.67 1.51 -2.33
C ALA A 50 -4.00 1.38 -3.69
N THR A 51 -4.77 1.01 -4.73
CA THR A 51 -4.23 0.71 -6.06
C THR A 51 -5.22 0.95 -7.20
N ASP A 52 -4.70 1.25 -8.38
CA ASP A 52 -5.42 1.31 -9.65
C ASP A 52 -5.40 -0.04 -10.43
N ASP A 53 -4.64 -1.02 -9.95
CA ASP A 53 -4.45 -2.33 -10.59
C ASP A 53 -5.38 -3.38 -9.97
N LEU A 54 -6.54 -3.59 -10.61
CA LEU A 54 -7.53 -4.59 -10.18
C LEU A 54 -6.94 -6.00 -10.13
N ALA A 55 -6.21 -6.39 -11.18
CA ALA A 55 -5.70 -7.74 -11.31
C ALA A 55 -4.66 -8.04 -10.23
N TRP A 56 -3.79 -7.09 -9.90
CA TRP A 56 -2.85 -7.25 -8.80
C TRP A 56 -3.54 -7.20 -7.43
N GLY A 57 -4.48 -6.28 -7.23
CA GLY A 57 -5.25 -6.19 -5.98
C GLY A 57 -5.95 -7.49 -5.63
N ASP A 58 -6.54 -8.17 -6.62
CA ASP A 58 -7.18 -9.48 -6.43
C ASP A 58 -6.19 -10.57 -5.95
N THR A 59 -4.90 -10.45 -6.26
CA THR A 59 -3.87 -11.39 -5.77
C THR A 59 -3.55 -11.25 -4.27
N LEU A 60 -4.11 -10.23 -3.61
CA LEU A 60 -3.95 -10.00 -2.17
C LEU A 60 -5.14 -10.51 -1.35
N ALA A 61 -6.16 -11.10 -2.00
CA ALA A 61 -7.39 -11.55 -1.33
C ALA A 61 -7.18 -12.64 -0.27
N ASP A 62 -6.04 -13.36 -0.31
CA ASP A 62 -5.64 -14.37 0.68
C ASP A 62 -4.85 -13.78 1.86
N THR A 63 -4.58 -12.48 1.86
CA THR A 63 -3.86 -11.77 2.92
C THR A 63 -4.83 -10.97 3.81
N PRO A 64 -4.50 -10.74 5.10
CA PRO A 64 -5.37 -10.00 6.02
C PRO A 64 -5.29 -8.48 5.79
N VAL A 65 -5.60 -8.04 4.58
CA VAL A 65 -5.52 -6.64 4.15
C VAL A 65 -6.81 -6.21 3.46
N GLU A 66 -7.10 -4.92 3.56
CA GLU A 66 -8.19 -4.31 2.79
C GLU A 66 -7.61 -3.68 1.52
N VAL A 67 -8.11 -4.09 0.36
CA VAL A 67 -7.76 -3.46 -0.92
C VAL A 67 -8.76 -2.35 -1.22
N ASN A 68 -8.26 -1.13 -1.43
CA ASN A 68 -9.06 0.04 -1.76
C ASN A 68 -8.71 0.53 -3.17
N PHE A 69 -9.57 0.25 -4.14
CA PHE A 69 -9.30 0.66 -5.51
C PHE A 69 -9.45 2.16 -5.72
N ASP A 70 -8.56 2.73 -6.53
CA ASP A 70 -8.61 4.13 -6.92
C ASP A 70 -9.87 4.42 -7.76
N PRO A 71 -10.53 5.58 -7.56
CA PRO A 71 -11.75 5.91 -8.31
C PRO A 71 -11.51 5.91 -9.83
N PRO A 72 -12.35 5.22 -10.62
CA PRO A 72 -12.17 5.17 -12.07
C PRO A 72 -12.46 6.53 -12.71
N GLY A 73 -11.64 6.93 -13.67
CA GLY A 73 -11.85 8.14 -14.46
C GLY A 73 -11.38 9.43 -13.79
N GLU A 74 -10.78 9.37 -12.60
CA GLU A 74 -10.19 10.52 -11.93
C GLU A 74 -8.68 10.59 -12.12
N THR A 75 -8.13 11.80 -12.29
CA THR A 75 -6.68 12.00 -12.28
C THR A 75 -6.16 11.75 -10.87
N PHE A 76 -5.25 10.78 -10.72
CA PHE A 76 -4.63 10.48 -9.44
C PHE A 76 -3.94 11.71 -8.84
N HIS A 77 -4.23 11.97 -7.57
CA HIS A 77 -3.53 12.99 -6.78
C HIS A 77 -3.19 12.45 -5.40
N PHE A 78 -1.89 12.19 -5.18
CA PHE A 78 -1.37 11.58 -3.95
C PHE A 78 -1.93 12.18 -2.66
N GLY A 79 -1.83 13.49 -2.47
CA GLY A 79 -2.25 14.14 -1.22
C GLY A 79 -3.74 14.03 -0.92
N ARG A 80 -4.61 14.12 -1.94
CA ARG A 80 -6.06 13.96 -1.79
C ARG A 80 -6.39 12.52 -1.46
N ARG A 81 -5.80 11.59 -2.21
CA ARG A 81 -5.99 10.16 -2.00
C ARG A 81 -5.58 9.72 -0.60
N LEU A 82 -4.41 10.18 -0.12
CA LEU A 82 -3.96 9.89 1.23
C LEU A 82 -4.90 10.49 2.29
N ALA A 83 -5.33 11.74 2.13
CA ALA A 83 -6.27 12.38 3.05
C ALA A 83 -7.61 11.63 3.11
N GLU A 84 -8.18 11.25 1.97
CA GLU A 84 -9.41 10.46 1.88
C GLU A 84 -9.30 9.12 2.59
N LEU A 85 -8.16 8.41 2.45
CA LEU A 85 -7.93 7.14 3.13
C LEU A 85 -7.83 7.36 4.65
N ILE A 86 -7.10 8.39 5.10
CA ILE A 86 -6.99 8.73 6.53
C ILE A 86 -8.37 8.98 7.13
N GLU A 87 -9.21 9.77 6.45
CA GLU A 87 -10.58 10.07 6.89
C GLU A 87 -11.48 8.83 6.87
N ARG A 88 -11.49 8.09 5.75
CA ARG A 88 -12.31 6.88 5.56
C ARG A 88 -12.05 5.83 6.63
N TYR A 89 -10.79 5.61 6.96
CA TYR A 89 -10.39 4.59 7.93
C TYR A 89 -10.29 5.13 9.36
N ASN A 90 -10.62 6.40 9.59
CA ASN A 90 -10.44 7.09 10.86
C ASN A 90 -9.03 6.84 11.45
N ALA A 91 -8.02 6.95 10.59
CA ALA A 91 -6.65 6.56 10.91
C ALA A 91 -5.96 7.62 11.77
N ARG A 92 -5.84 7.35 13.07
CA ARG A 92 -5.25 8.28 14.06
C ARG A 92 -3.74 8.14 14.17
N ARG A 93 -3.22 6.94 13.91
CA ARG A 93 -1.78 6.62 13.79
C ARG A 93 -1.54 5.95 12.45
N VAL A 94 -0.84 6.64 11.57
CA VAL A 94 -0.66 6.23 10.18
C VAL A 94 0.79 5.90 9.93
N LEU A 95 1.06 4.71 9.40
CA LEU A 95 2.27 4.42 8.66
C LEU A 95 1.91 4.48 7.17
N TYR A 96 2.52 5.39 6.43
CA TYR A 96 2.37 5.48 4.99
C TYR A 96 3.62 4.97 4.28
N SER A 97 3.44 4.23 3.19
CA SER A 97 4.52 3.89 2.26
C SER A 97 4.00 3.83 0.83
N GLY A 98 4.86 4.15 -0.14
CA GLY A 98 4.64 3.80 -1.54
C GLY A 98 5.10 2.36 -1.80
N GLY A 99 4.58 1.74 -2.87
CA GLY A 99 4.87 0.34 -3.20
C GLY A 99 6.34 -0.05 -3.32
N ALA A 100 7.26 0.91 -3.48
CA ALA A 100 8.69 0.64 -3.50
C ALA A 100 9.54 1.69 -2.78
N SER A 101 8.95 2.33 -1.77
CA SER A 101 9.67 3.33 -0.97
C SER A 101 10.66 2.71 0.02
N ALA A 102 10.50 1.42 0.36
CA ALA A 102 11.28 0.74 1.38
C ALA A 102 11.73 -0.71 1.04
N PRO A 103 12.14 -1.03 -0.19
CA PRO A 103 12.41 -2.42 -0.60
C PRO A 103 13.60 -3.08 0.11
N LEU A 104 14.47 -2.29 0.76
CA LEU A 104 15.67 -2.78 1.45
C LEU A 104 15.55 -2.75 2.98
N LEU A 105 14.41 -2.31 3.54
CA LEU A 105 14.20 -2.33 4.98
C LEU A 105 13.84 -3.75 5.44
N ASN A 106 14.69 -4.33 6.28
CA ASN A 106 14.50 -5.66 6.85
C ASN A 106 13.72 -5.60 8.18
N PHE A 107 13.36 -6.77 8.70
CA PHE A 107 12.53 -6.90 9.91
C PHE A 107 13.11 -6.15 11.11
N GLU A 108 14.41 -6.25 11.33
CA GLU A 108 15.14 -5.62 12.45
C GLU A 108 15.09 -4.09 12.44
N ARG A 109 14.84 -3.47 11.28
CA ARG A 109 14.70 -2.01 11.17
C ARG A 109 13.26 -1.54 11.39
N TRP A 110 12.31 -2.46 11.45
CA TRP A 110 10.90 -2.18 11.68
C TRP A 110 10.44 -2.57 13.09
N ALA A 111 11.00 -3.64 13.66
CA ALA A 111 10.70 -4.15 14.99
C ALA A 111 11.45 -3.40 16.10
#